data_AF-W2TI31-F1
#
_entry.id   AF-W2TI31-F1
#
_cell.length_a   1.000
_cell.length_b   1.000
_cell.length_c   1.000
_cell.angle_alpha   90.00
_cell.angle_beta   90.00
_cell.angle_gamma   90.00
#
_symmetry.space_group_name_H-M   'P 1'
#
loop_
_entity.id
_entity.type
_entity.pdbx_description
1 polymer ?
#
loop_
_entity_poly.entity_id
_entity_poly.type
_entity_poly.pdbx_seq_one_letter_code
_entity_poly.pdbx_strand_id
1 'polypeptide(L)'
;MAAQSEFESVENSLKAHLPGREYDEVRRILYGRAYPELPIPPEAKETAARHNFEIQAYEISAQEEQLRAPRKASLFFDLHSTRTV
;
A
#
# COMPACT_ATOMS: atom_id res chain seq x y z
N MET A 1 -30.38 -13.80 -6.39
CA MET A 1 -29.12 -13.46 -7.08
C MET A 1 -28.37 -12.48 -6.21
N ALA A 2 -27.49 -12.96 -5.33
CA ALA A 2 -26.56 -12.10 -4.61
C ALA A 2 -25.31 -12.00 -5.49
N ALA A 3 -25.03 -10.81 -6.01
CA ALA A 3 -23.72 -10.54 -6.58
C ALA A 3 -22.70 -10.80 -5.47
N GLN A 4 -21.86 -11.84 -5.63
CA GLN A 4 -20.65 -11.97 -4.83
C GLN A 4 -19.87 -10.69 -5.08
N SER A 5 -19.86 -9.78 -4.10
CA SER A 5 -18.97 -8.64 -4.09
C SER A 5 -17.56 -9.18 -4.29
N GLU A 6 -17.02 -8.98 -5.48
CA GLU A 6 -15.67 -9.43 -5.81
C GLU A 6 -14.72 -8.87 -4.74
N PHE A 7 -13.93 -9.75 -4.15
CA PHE A 7 -12.97 -9.36 -3.13
C PHE A 7 -11.87 -8.55 -3.80
N GLU A 8 -11.97 -7.22 -3.75
CA GLU A 8 -10.98 -6.33 -4.37
C GLU A 8 -9.64 -6.35 -3.63
N SER A 9 -9.67 -6.16 -2.31
CA SER A 9 -8.47 -6.09 -1.47
C SER A 9 -8.80 -6.47 -0.02
N VAL A 10 -7.81 -7.08 0.63
CA VAL A 10 -7.82 -7.38 2.07
C VAL A 10 -8.01 -6.09 2.87
N GLU A 11 -7.30 -5.01 2.51
CA GLU A 11 -7.38 -3.74 3.23
C GLU A 11 -8.75 -3.07 3.07
N ASN A 12 -9.30 -3.04 1.85
CA ASN A 12 -10.63 -2.46 1.59
C ASN A 12 -11.72 -3.21 2.38
N SER A 13 -11.63 -4.54 2.41
CA SER A 13 -12.58 -5.38 3.15
C SER A 13 -12.48 -5.17 4.65
N LEU A 14 -11.26 -5.11 5.20
CA LEU A 14 -11.03 -4.84 6.62
C LEU A 14 -11.55 -3.45 7.02
N LYS A 15 -11.29 -2.43 6.20
CA LYS A 15 -11.71 -1.05 6.47
C LYS A 15 -13.23 -0.86 6.38
N ALA A 16 -13.90 -1.61 5.49
CA ALA A 16 -15.35 -1.54 5.33
C ALA A 16 -16.12 -2.21 6.48
N HIS A 17 -15.55 -3.22 7.13
CA HIS A 17 -16.27 -4.05 8.11
C HIS A 17 -15.81 -3.85 9.56
N LEU A 18 -14.62 -3.28 9.80
CA LEU A 18 -14.07 -3.07 11.14
C LEU A 18 -13.86 -1.58 11.40
N PRO A 19 -14.62 -0.95 12.31
CA PRO A 19 -14.42 0.44 12.65
C PRO A 19 -13.31 0.66 13.70
N GLY A 20 -12.45 1.64 13.43
CA GLY A 20 -11.56 2.26 14.41
C GLY A 20 -10.56 1.30 15.07
N ARG A 21 -10.73 1.07 16.38
CA ARG A 21 -9.74 0.40 17.22
C ARG A 21 -9.49 -1.07 16.83
N GLU A 22 -10.53 -1.77 16.37
CA GLU A 22 -10.39 -3.15 15.94
C GLU A 22 -9.63 -3.26 14.61
N TYR A 23 -9.84 -2.30 13.71
CA TYR A 23 -9.06 -2.20 12.47
C TYR A 23 -7.58 -1.96 12.76
N ASP A 24 -7.25 -1.03 13.66
CA ASP A 24 -5.85 -0.73 14.02
C ASP A 24 -5.15 -1.94 14.66
N GLU A 25 -5.83 -2.67 15.55
CA GLU A 25 -5.25 -3.88 16.16
C GLU A 25 -5.10 -5.02 15.15
N VAL A 26 -6.10 -5.26 14.29
CA VAL A 26 -6.02 -6.30 13.25
C VAL A 26 -4.91 -5.97 12.25
N ARG A 27 -4.82 -4.70 11.82
CA ARG A 27 -3.75 -4.23 10.93
C ARG A 27 -2.38 -4.38 11.59
N ARG A 28 -2.26 -4.08 12.89
CA ARG A 28 -1.04 -4.26 13.67
C ARG A 28 -0.61 -5.72 13.76
N ILE A 29 -1.56 -6.65 13.89
CA ILE A 29 -1.26 -8.09 13.95
C ILE A 29 -0.85 -8.62 12.56
N LEU A 30 -1.56 -8.23 11.50
CA LEU A 30 -1.31 -8.75 10.15
C LEU A 30 -0.06 -8.15 9.50
N TYR A 31 0.10 -6.83 9.57
CA TYR A 31 1.16 -6.09 8.88
C TYR A 31 2.28 -5.62 9.81
N GLY A 32 2.09 -5.74 11.13
CA GLY A 32 3.08 -5.30 12.13
C GLY A 32 3.00 -3.80 12.39
N ARG A 33 4.11 -3.09 12.15
CA ARG A 33 4.15 -1.63 12.34
C ARG A 33 3.50 -0.91 11.16
N ALA A 34 2.72 0.13 11.44
CA ALA A 34 2.18 0.99 10.40
C ALA A 34 3.29 1.81 9.76
N TYR A 35 3.38 1.74 8.43
CA TYR A 35 4.29 2.57 7.65
C TYR A 35 3.54 3.81 7.14
N PRO A 36 4.12 5.01 7.26
CA PRO A 36 3.50 6.21 6.71
C PRO A 36 3.47 6.12 5.18
N GLU A 37 2.37 6.59 4.60
CA GLU A 37 2.24 6.78 3.15
C GLU A 37 3.11 7.97 2.72
N LEU A 38 3.93 7.75 1.70
CA LEU A 38 4.79 8.77 1.12
C LEU A 38 3.97 9.62 0.13
N PRO A 39 4.08 10.96 0.15
CA PRO A 39 3.35 11.81 -0.78
C PRO A 39 3.82 11.55 -2.22
N ILE A 40 2.89 11.07 -3.06
CA ILE A 40 3.12 10.85 -4.48
C ILE A 40 2.84 12.16 -5.25
N PRO A 41 3.74 12.59 -6.16
CA PRO A 41 3.52 13.77 -6.98
C PRO A 41 2.17 13.72 -7.76
N PRO A 42 1.48 14.87 -7.94
CA PRO A 42 0.19 14.89 -8.62
C PRO A 42 0.28 14.40 -10.07
N GLU A 43 1.37 14.71 -10.77
CA GLU A 43 1.63 14.26 -12.16
C GLU A 43 1.66 12.72 -12.27
N ALA A 44 2.19 12.05 -11.26
CA ALA A 44 2.22 10.59 -11.20
C ALA A 44 0.83 10.01 -10.95
N LYS A 45 0.01 10.67 -10.10
CA LYS A 45 -1.40 10.28 -9.88
C LYS A 45 -2.25 10.46 -11.14
N GLU A 46 -2.05 11.54 -11.89
CA GLU A 46 -2.74 11.77 -13.16
C GLU A 46 -2.35 10.73 -14.21
N THR A 47 -1.09 10.31 -14.24
CA THR A 47 -0.61 9.26 -15.13
C THR A 47 -1.19 7.90 -14.74
N ALA A 48 -1.23 7.60 -13.44
CA ALA A 48 -1.90 6.41 -12.91
C ALA A 48 -3.39 6.34 -13.30
N ALA A 49 -4.11 7.46 -13.16
CA ALA A 49 -5.50 7.56 -13.57
C ALA A 49 -5.68 7.38 -15.09
N ARG A 50 -4.80 7.97 -15.92
CA ARG A 50 -4.87 7.85 -17.39
C ARG A 50 -4.60 6.44 -17.88
N HIS A 51 -3.67 5.73 -17.27
CA HIS A 51 -3.26 4.39 -17.67
C HIS A 51 -3.96 3.27 -16.88
N ASN A 52 -4.91 3.65 -16.01
CA ASN A 52 -5.74 2.74 -15.22
C ASN A 52 -4.93 1.76 -14.35
N PHE A 53 -3.90 2.26 -13.67
CA PHE A 53 -3.15 1.53 -12.65
C PHE A 53 -3.25 2.23 -11.30
N GLU A 54 -3.18 1.44 -10.23
CA GLU A 54 -3.13 1.97 -8.87
C GLU A 54 -1.67 2.23 -8.46
N ILE A 55 -1.41 3.37 -7.83
CA ILE A 55 -0.08 3.74 -7.33
C ILE A 55 -0.15 4.04 -5.83
N GLN A 56 0.68 3.33 -5.07
CA GLN A 56 0.84 3.52 -3.63
C GLN A 56 2.33 3.65 -3.30
N ALA A 57 2.66 4.47 -2.32
CA ALA A 57 4.04 4.69 -1.89
C ALA A 57 4.09 4.69 -0.37
N TYR A 58 5.04 3.94 0.19
CA TYR A 58 5.21 3.79 1.64
C TYR A 58 6.67 4.02 2.01
N GLU A 59 6.89 4.64 3.16
CA GLU A 59 8.23 4.84 3.69
C GLU A 59 8.52 3.82 4.80
N ILE A 60 9.56 3.00 4.58
CA ILE A 60 10.08 2.08 5.57
C ILE A 60 11.29 2.74 6.23
N SER A 61 11.07 3.33 7.41
CA SER A 61 12.15 3.90 8.21
C SER A 61 12.82 2.83 9.10
N ALA A 62 14.13 2.94 9.25
CA ALA A 62 14.92 2.17 10.20
C ALA A 62 15.42 3.10 11.33
N GLN A 63 15.69 2.53 12.50
CA GLN A 63 16.35 3.28 13.57
C GLN A 63 17.78 3.66 13.14
N GLU A 64 18.26 4.82 13.57
CA GLU A 64 19.60 5.27 13.28
C GLU A 64 20.64 4.34 13.93
N GLU A 65 21.53 3.78 13.13
CA GLU A 65 22.66 3.00 13.62
C GLU A 65 23.77 3.95 14.11
N GLN A 66 24.25 3.78 15.34
CA GLN A 66 25.25 4.68 15.96
C GLN A 66 26.55 4.82 15.16
N LEU A 67 26.93 3.79 14.40
CA LEU A 67 28.23 3.70 13.73
C LEU A 67 28.13 3.81 12.20
N ARG A 68 26.91 3.88 11.64
CA ARG A 68 26.70 3.82 10.20
C ARG A 68 25.74 4.89 9.72
N ALA A 69 26.15 5.60 8.68
CA ALA A 69 25.25 6.51 7.97
C ALA A 69 24.08 5.72 7.33
N PRO A 70 22.86 6.28 7.34
CA PRO A 70 21.68 5.61 6.79
C PRO A 70 21.82 5.38 5.29
N ARG A 71 21.47 4.18 4.83
CA ARG A 71 21.44 3.81 3.41
C ARG A 71 20.02 3.89 2.89
N LYS A 72 19.68 5.04 2.28
CA LYS A 72 18.38 5.24 1.65
C LYS A 72 18.37 4.56 0.28
N ALA A 73 17.43 3.64 0.07
CA ALA A 73 17.17 3.01 -1.21
C ALA A 73 15.70 3.21 -1.58
N SER A 74 15.44 3.57 -2.83
CA SER A 74 14.08 3.62 -3.38
C SER A 74 13.85 2.34 -4.17
N LEU A 75 12.82 1.59 -3.81
CA LEU A 75 12.42 0.36 -4.50
C LEU A 75 11.10 0.62 -5.21
N PHE A 76 10.96 0.08 -6.41
CA PHE A 76 9.75 0.15 -7.21
C PHE A 76 9.32 -1.27 -7.59
N PHE A 77 8.03 -1.55 -7.44
CA PHE A 77 7.41 -2.80 -7.84
C PHE A 77 6.30 -2.48 -8.82
N ASP A 78 6.34 -3.12 -9.98
CA ASP A 78 5.28 -3.04 -10.98
C ASP A 78 4.61 -4.41 -11.09
N LEU A 79 3.29 -4.43 -10.93
CA LEU A 79 2.46 -5.62 -11.03
C LEU A 79 1.50 -5.39 -12.19
N HIS A 80 1.87 -5.93 -13.34
CA HIS A 80 1.09 -5.83 -14.56
C HIS A 80 0.78 -7.23 -15.10
N SER A 81 -0.42 -7.40 -15.66
CA SER A 81 -0.77 -8.63 -16.36
C SER A 81 -0.19 -8.58 -17.78
N THR A 82 0.71 -9.51 -18.10
CA THR A 82 1.06 -9.76 -19.50
C THR A 82 -0.11 -10.47 -20.15
N ARG A 83 -0.91 -9.75 -20.95
CA ARG A 83 -1.85 -10.39 -21.88
C ARG A 83 -1.05 -11.14 -22.94
N THR A 84 -0.73 -12.40 -22.66
CA THR A 84 -0.21 -13.33 -23.66
C THR A 84 -1.40 -13.74 -24.52
N VAL A 85 -1.35 -13.35 -25.80
CA VAL A 85 -2.33 -13.69 -26.83
C VAL A 85 -2.17 -15.14 -27.25
#